data_AF-A0A9E5L8H7-F1
#
_entry.id   AF-A0A9E5L8H7-F1
#
_cell.length_a   1.000
_cell.length_b   1.000
_cell.length_c   1.000
_cell.angle_alpha   90.00
_cell.angle_beta   90.00
_cell.angle_gamma   90.00
#
_symmetry.space_group_name_H-M   'P 1'
#
loop_
_entity.id
_entity.type
_entity.pdbx_description
1 polymer ?
#
loop_
_entity_poly.entity_id
_entity_poly.type
_entity_poly.pdbx_seq_one_letter_code
_entity_poly.pdbx_strand_id
1 'polypeptide(L)'
;MRIVELRNKIVDKLNTVEDSSMLEYVLNFIENFEKNDSLSNLLSEKQLDELDARREKYLKGEEKSYSWQEIKQELIDKHGL
;
A
#
# COMPACT_ATOMS: atom_id res chain seq x y z
N MET A 1 10.79 24.65 4.13
CA MET A 1 9.46 24.82 4.74
C MET A 1 9.62 24.62 6.24
N ARG A 2 9.19 25.59 7.05
CA ARG A 2 9.27 25.49 8.52
C ARG A 2 8.17 24.56 9.04
N ILE A 3 8.38 23.95 10.21
CA ILE A 3 7.43 23.00 10.82
C ILE A 3 6.01 23.61 10.93
N VAL A 4 5.93 24.89 11.30
CA VAL A 4 4.65 25.62 11.42
C VAL A 4 3.96 25.76 10.06
N GLU A 5 4.72 26.08 9.00
CA GLU A 5 4.19 26.20 7.63
C GLU A 5 3.67 24.83 7.13
N LEU A 6 4.38 23.74 7.45
CA LEU A 6 3.97 22.39 7.09
C LEU A 6 2.70 21.96 7.83
N ARG A 7 2.63 22.20 9.14
CA ARG A 7 1.44 21.90 9.95
C ARG A 7 0.20 22.61 9.43
N ASN A 8 0.32 23.91 9.15
CA ASN A 8 -0.80 24.70 8.64
C ASN A 8 -1.29 24.14 7.30
N LYS A 9 -0.37 23.82 6.39
CA LYS A 9 -0.72 23.23 5.09
C LYS A 9 -1.43 21.88 5.21
N ILE A 10 -1.06 21.04 6.17
CA ILE A 10 -1.72 19.75 6.43
C ILE A 10 -3.14 19.98 6.93
N VAL A 11 -3.32 20.86 7.92
CA VAL A 11 -4.64 21.19 8.48
C VAL A 11 -5.56 21.77 7.39
N ASP A 12 -5.06 22.71 6.60
CA ASP A 12 -5.82 23.31 5.50
C ASP A 12 -6.30 22.25 4.50
N LYS A 13 -5.48 21.24 4.21
CA LYS A 13 -5.86 20.16 3.31
C LYS A 13 -6.87 19.21 3.93
N LEU A 14 -6.69 18.82 5.20
CA LEU A 14 -7.63 17.93 5.89
C LEU A 14 -9.02 18.57 6.02
N ASN A 15 -9.09 19.89 6.22
CA ASN A 15 -10.36 20.62 6.27
C ASN A 15 -11.14 20.61 4.94
N THR A 16 -10.50 20.25 3.82
CA THR A 16 -11.15 20.13 2.51
C THR A 16 -11.58 18.71 2.17
N VAL A 17 -11.26 17.73 3.02
CA VAL A 17 -11.61 16.33 2.80
C VAL A 17 -13.01 16.07 3.35
N GLU A 18 -13.93 15.66 2.47
CA GLU A 18 -15.31 15.30 2.84
C GLU A 18 -15.46 13.80 3.17
N ASP A 19 -14.51 12.97 2.73
CA ASP A 19 -14.49 11.52 2.98
C ASP A 19 -13.91 11.20 4.36
N SER A 20 -14.79 10.77 5.28
CA SER A 20 -14.40 10.42 6.65
C SER A 20 -13.42 9.25 6.70
N SER A 21 -13.46 8.32 5.74
CA SER A 21 -12.54 7.17 5.73
C SER A 21 -11.09 7.59 5.47
N MET A 22 -10.90 8.66 4.70
CA MET A 22 -9.57 9.25 4.46
C MET A 22 -9.04 9.93 5.73
N LEU A 23 -9.91 10.61 6.49
CA LEU A 23 -9.53 11.21 7.76
C LEU A 23 -9.18 10.15 8.82
N GLU A 24 -9.95 9.06 8.88
CA GLU A 24 -9.64 7.90 9.73
C GLU A 24 -8.29 7.28 9.39
N TYR A 25 -7.97 7.14 8.10
CA TYR A 25 -6.67 6.61 7.66
C TYR A 25 -5.51 7.52 8.09
N VAL A 26 -5.65 8.84 7.91
CA VAL A 26 -4.62 9.81 8.32
C VAL A 26 -4.43 9.81 9.84
N LEU A 27 -5.53 9.76 10.60
CA LEU A 27 -5.48 9.67 12.05
C LEU A 27 -4.76 8.41 12.50
N ASN A 28 -5.13 7.25 11.96
CA ASN A 28 -4.51 5.98 12.26
C ASN A 28 -3.01 5.97 11.91
N PHE A 29 -2.62 6.59 10.78
CA PHE A 29 -1.21 6.73 10.42
C PHE A 29 -0.42 7.54 11.47
N ILE A 30 -0.96 8.69 11.91
CA ILE A 30 -0.30 9.57 12.89
C ILE A 30 -0.22 8.90 14.27
N GLU A 31 -1.31 8.28 14.73
CA GLU A 31 -1.37 7.61 16.04
C GLU A 31 -0.43 6.41 16.16
N ASN A 32 -0.15 5.76 15.02
CA ASN A 32 0.80 4.64 14.96
C ASN A 32 2.18 5.04 14.46
N PHE A 33 2.41 6.32 14.18
CA PHE A 33 3.69 6.80 13.64
C PHE A 33 4.84 6.55 14.62
N GLU A 34 4.65 6.82 15.91
CA GLU A 34 5.67 6.55 16.96
C GLU A 34 5.69 5.10 17.43
N LYS A 35 4.60 4.34 17.24
CA LYS A 35 4.56 2.90 17.54
C LYS A 35 5.31 2.07 16.48
N ASN A 36 5.50 2.64 15.29
CA ASN A 36 6.29 2.07 14.21
C ASN A 36 7.72 2.65 14.21
N ASP A 37 8.46 2.46 15.31
CA ASP A 37 9.93 2.55 15.30
C ASP A 37 10.57 1.54 14.31
N SER A 38 9.75 0.68 13.71
CA SER A 38 10.08 -0.08 12.52
C SER A 38 9.39 0.51 11.30
N LEU A 39 10.21 1.02 10.38
CA LEU A 39 9.99 1.04 8.94
C LEU A 39 9.73 -0.38 8.37
N SER A 40 9.01 -1.28 9.08
CA SER A 40 8.76 -2.67 8.65
C SER A 40 7.73 -2.77 7.52
N ASN A 41 7.13 -1.65 7.12
CA ASN A 41 6.23 -1.57 5.97
C ASN A 41 6.95 -1.11 4.69
N LEU A 42 8.25 -0.80 4.75
CA LEU A 42 9.04 -0.63 3.54
C LEU A 42 9.52 -2.00 3.08
N LEU A 43 9.13 -2.40 1.88
CA LEU A 43 9.76 -3.52 1.20
C LEU A 43 11.27 -3.24 1.10
N SER A 44 12.08 -4.26 1.37
CA SER A 44 13.51 -4.19 1.08
C SER A 44 13.76 -3.95 -0.40
N GLU A 45 14.91 -3.37 -0.75
CA GLU A 45 15.31 -3.17 -2.16
C GLU A 45 15.19 -4.47 -2.96
N LYS A 46 15.62 -5.60 -2.38
CA LYS A 46 15.49 -6.91 -3.01
C LYS A 46 14.04 -7.33 -3.31
N GLN A 47 13.10 -6.98 -2.42
CA GLN A 47 11.68 -7.25 -2.64
C GLN A 47 11.09 -6.33 -3.73
N LEU A 48 11.57 -5.09 -3.82
CA LEU A 48 11.20 -4.17 -4.90
C LEU A 48 11.74 -4.67 -6.26
N ASP A 49 13.01 -5.07 -6.32
CA ASP A 49 13.62 -5.64 -7.52
C ASP A 49 12.86 -6.88 -8.02
N GLU A 50 12.40 -7.73 -7.10
CA GLU A 50 11.61 -8.90 -7.44
C GLU A 50 10.25 -8.52 -8.05
N LEU A 51 9.58 -7.49 -7.51
CA LEU A 51 8.32 -6.98 -8.06
C LEU A 51 8.52 -6.38 -9.45
N ASP A 52 9.59 -5.62 -9.66
CA ASP A 52 9.92 -5.04 -10.95
C ASP A 52 10.23 -6.11 -11.99
N ALA A 53 11.00 -7.13 -11.63
CA ALA A 53 11.30 -8.26 -12.52
C ALA A 53 10.03 -9.03 -12.94
N ARG A 54 9.12 -9.30 -11.99
CA ARG A 54 7.82 -9.95 -12.28
C ARG A 54 6.97 -9.09 -13.21
N ARG A 55 6.93 -7.78 -12.96
CA ARG A 55 6.19 -6.83 -13.79
C ARG A 55 6.73 -6.79 -15.22
N GLU A 56 8.05 -6.75 -15.40
CA GLU A 56 8.65 -6.76 -16.73
C GLU A 56 8.32 -8.02 -17.52
N LYS A 57 8.40 -9.19 -16.89
CA LYS A 57 8.06 -10.46 -17.53
C LYS A 57 6.58 -10.52 -17.92
N TYR A 58 5.69 -10.03 -17.06
CA TYR A 58 4.27 -9.91 -17.40
C TYR A 58 4.05 -9.01 -18.63
N LEU A 59 4.72 -7.84 -18.68
CA LEU A 59 4.63 -6.93 -19.83
C LEU A 59 5.18 -7.53 -21.12
N LYS A 60 6.17 -8.44 -21.03
CA LYS A 60 6.72 -9.20 -22.16
C LYS A 60 5.86 -10.42 -22.54
N GLY A 61 4.82 -10.75 -21.77
CA GLY A 61 4.00 -11.95 -21.97
C GLY A 61 4.67 -13.24 -21.53
N GLU A 62 5.77 -13.16 -20.80
CA GLU A 62 6.58 -14.30 -20.31
C GLU A 62 6.02 -14.89 -19.01
N GLU A 63 5.23 -14.11 -18.26
CA GLU A 63 4.53 -14.55 -17.06
C GLU A 63 3.03 -14.19 -17.14
N LYS A 64 2.18 -15.04 -16.58
CA LYS A 64 0.73 -14.79 -16.46
C LYS A 64 0.43 -14.14 -15.12
N SER A 65 -0.35 -13.07 -15.11
CA SER A 65 -1.02 -12.59 -13.91
C SER A 65 -2.34 -13.34 -13.76
N TYR A 66 -2.71 -13.65 -12.52
CA TYR A 66 -4.01 -14.22 -12.20
C TYR A 66 -4.85 -13.17 -11.46
N SER A 67 -6.14 -13.12 -11.79
CA SER A 67 -7.14 -12.43 -11.00
C SER A 67 -7.34 -13.14 -9.66
N TRP A 68 -7.86 -12.40 -8.68
CA TRP A 68 -8.22 -12.99 -7.40
C TRP A 68 -9.28 -14.09 -7.53
N GLN A 69 -10.17 -14.01 -8.52
CA GLN A 69 -11.13 -15.07 -8.80
C GLN A 69 -10.43 -16.35 -9.28
N GLU A 70 -9.45 -16.24 -10.17
CA GLU A 70 -8.67 -17.39 -10.66
C GLU A 70 -7.86 -18.03 -9.54
N ILE A 71 -7.19 -17.23 -8.70
CA ILE A 71 -6.44 -17.73 -7.53
C ILE A 71 -7.39 -18.42 -6.55
N LYS A 72 -8.56 -17.82 -6.28
CA LYS A 72 -9.55 -18.41 -5.38
C LYS A 72 -10.06 -19.75 -5.92
N GLN A 73 -10.36 -19.84 -7.21
CA GLN A 73 -10.79 -21.08 -7.83
C GLN A 73 -9.69 -22.15 -7.78
N GLU A 74 -8.43 -21.79 -8.05
CA GLU A 74 -7.30 -22.71 -7.93
C GLU A 74 -7.16 -23.27 -6.50
N LEU A 75 -7.34 -22.42 -5.49
CA LEU A 75 -7.29 -22.84 -4.08
C LEU A 75 -8.44 -23.79 -3.72
N ILE A 76 -9.64 -23.53 -4.21
CA ILE A 76 -10.80 -24.42 -4.06
C ILE A 76 -10.51 -25.76 -4.74
N ASP A 77 -10.01 -25.74 -5.99
CA ASP A 77 -9.75 -26.94 -6.78
C ASP A 77 -8.62 -27.80 -6.18
N LYS A 78 -7.57 -27.18 -5.62
CA LYS A 78 -6.43 -27.90 -5.01
C LYS A 78 -6.68 -28.35 -3.58
N HIS A 79 -7.44 -27.59 -2.80
CA HIS A 79 -7.51 -27.77 -1.35
C HIS A 79 -8.93 -27.98 -0.81
N GLY A 80 -9.96 -27.89 -1.66
CA GLY A 80 -11.35 -28.15 -1.28
C GLY A 80 -11.94 -27.14 -0.29
N LEU A 81 -11.45 -25.89 -0.32
CA LEU A 81 -11.92 -24.79 0.53
C LEU A 81 -13.31 -24.28 0.15
#